data_AF-A0A7W6KAU2-F1
#
_entry.id   AF-A0A7W6KAU2-F1
#
_cell.length_a   1.000
_cell.length_b   1.000
_cell.length_c   1.000
_cell.angle_alpha   90.00
_cell.angle_beta   90.00
_cell.angle_gamma   90.00
#
_symmetry.space_group_name_H-M   'P 1'
#
loop_
_entity.id
_entity.type
_entity.pdbx_description
1 polymer ?
#
loop_
_entity_poly.entity_id
_entity_poly.type
_entity_poly.pdbx_seq_one_letter_code
_entity_poly.pdbx_strand_id
1 'polypeptide(L)'
;MIKYFSTAFTLIFLALNVDAQKVEIIQSTPVFEKAPSEACHASNLVDLGKGKIMAAWFGGKHEGSKDVVIWSSIKIGTHWSKPVEIADGIINDTSRLACWNPVLFKTKSGTLFYITRWV
;
A
#
# COMPACT_ATOMS: atom_id res chain seq x y z
N MET A 1 -26.81 -35.02 -31.85
CA MET A 1 -26.99 -33.57 -32.12
C MET A 1 -27.50 -32.79 -30.90
N ILE A 2 -28.58 -33.20 -30.22
CA ILE A 2 -29.22 -32.43 -29.12
C ILE A 2 -28.31 -32.19 -27.90
N LYS A 3 -27.47 -33.16 -27.49
CA LYS A 3 -26.56 -33.00 -26.32
C LYS A 3 -25.52 -31.90 -26.50
N TYR A 4 -24.93 -31.79 -27.70
CA TYR A 4 -23.95 -30.74 -28.01
C TYR A 4 -24.58 -29.34 -28.03
N PHE A 5 -25.86 -29.26 -28.42
CA PHE A 5 -26.64 -28.02 -28.39
C PHE A 5 -26.89 -27.54 -26.95
N SER A 6 -27.23 -28.46 -26.04
CA SER A 6 -27.41 -28.15 -24.62
C SER A 6 -26.11 -27.70 -23.96
N THR A 7 -24.99 -28.37 -24.23
CA THR A 7 -23.68 -28.00 -23.67
C THR A 7 -23.21 -26.63 -24.20
N ALA A 8 -23.37 -26.37 -25.51
CA ALA A 8 -23.06 -25.07 -26.09
C ALA A 8 -23.92 -23.95 -25.49
N PHE A 9 -25.22 -24.22 -25.29
CA PHE A 9 -26.13 -23.24 -24.68
C PHE A 9 -25.75 -22.93 -23.23
N THR A 10 -25.39 -23.93 -22.42
CA THR A 10 -24.92 -23.74 -21.04
C THR A 10 -23.60 -22.94 -20.99
N LEU A 11 -22.65 -23.21 -21.88
CA LEU A 11 -21.39 -22.47 -21.95
C LEU A 11 -21.59 -21.01 -22.36
N ILE A 12 -22.50 -20.74 -23.30
CA ILE A 12 -22.88 -19.37 -23.69
C ILE A 12 -23.55 -18.64 -22.52
N PHE A 13 -24.46 -19.30 -21.80
CA PHE A 13 -25.13 -18.69 -20.64
C PHE A 13 -24.16 -18.36 -19.50
N LEU A 14 -23.16 -19.20 -19.24
CA LEU A 14 -22.10 -18.93 -18.25
C LEU A 14 -21.21 -17.75 -18.67
N ALA A 15 -20.87 -17.63 -19.96
CA ALA A 15 -20.07 -16.51 -20.46
C ALA A 15 -20.79 -15.16 -20.39
N LEU A 16 -22.12 -15.15 -20.51
CA LEU A 16 -22.94 -13.93 -20.45
C LEU A 16 -23.16 -13.39 -19.03
N ASN A 17 -22.82 -14.16 -17.98
CA ASN A 17 -22.96 -13.76 -16.57
C ASN A 17 -21.61 -13.45 -15.90
N VAL A 18 -20.54 -13.27 -16.69
CA VAL A 18 -19.25 -12.82 -16.15
C VAL A 18 -19.27 -11.31 -16.04
N ASP A 19 -19.74 -10.80 -14.90
CA ASP A 19 -19.50 -9.41 -14.52
C ASP A 19 -18.06 -9.28 -14.00
N ALA A 20 -17.26 -8.45 -14.65
CA ALA A 20 -15.95 -8.09 -14.15
C ALA A 20 -16.08 -7.25 -12.87
N GLN A 21 -15.07 -7.31 -11.99
CA GLN A 21 -15.04 -6.47 -10.79
C GLN A 21 -15.04 -4.99 -11.21
N LYS A 22 -16.14 -4.28 -10.91
CA LYS A 22 -16.24 -2.84 -11.17
C LYS A 22 -15.40 -2.10 -10.13
N VAL A 23 -14.39 -1.37 -10.60
CA VAL A 23 -13.55 -0.51 -9.76
C VAL A 23 -13.99 0.94 -9.94
N GLU A 24 -14.20 1.64 -8.83
CA GLU A 24 -14.49 3.07 -8.82
C GLU A 24 -13.37 3.83 -8.10
N ILE A 25 -12.88 4.90 -8.72
CA ILE A 25 -11.92 5.81 -8.09
C ILE A 25 -12.70 6.73 -7.16
N ILE A 26 -12.75 6.39 -5.87
CA ILE A 26 -13.39 7.22 -4.84
C ILE A 26 -12.61 8.52 -4.56
N GLN A 27 -11.28 8.51 -4.75
CA GLN A 27 -10.41 9.67 -4.57
C GLN A 27 -9.06 9.44 -5.25
N SER A 28 -8.52 10.48 -5.90
CA SER A 28 -7.15 10.52 -6.42
C SER A 28 -6.50 11.83 -6.02
N THR A 29 -5.60 11.78 -5.03
CA THR A 29 -4.90 12.94 -4.50
C THR A 29 -3.50 12.53 -4.05
N PRO A 30 -2.48 13.40 -4.19
CA PRO A 30 -1.16 13.12 -3.62
C PRO A 30 -1.22 13.04 -2.09
N VAL A 31 -0.33 12.25 -1.50
CA VAL A 31 -0.13 12.19 -0.04
C VAL A 31 0.67 13.42 0.45
N PHE A 32 1.53 13.96 -0.42
CA PHE A 32 2.37 15.12 -0.15
C PHE A 32 2.58 15.91 -1.45
N GLU A 33 2.68 17.24 -1.35
CA GLU A 33 2.98 18.09 -2.51
C GLU A 33 4.47 18.08 -2.83
N LYS A 34 5.32 18.12 -1.80
CA LYS A 34 6.77 18.00 -1.91
C LYS A 34 7.21 16.66 -1.32
N ALA A 35 7.83 15.83 -2.14
CA ALA A 35 8.35 14.55 -1.71
C ALA A 35 9.45 14.73 -0.65
N PRO A 36 9.46 13.90 0.40
CA PRO A 36 10.52 13.92 1.42
C PRO A 36 11.83 13.30 0.93
N SER A 37 11.79 12.57 -0.18
CA SER A 37 12.92 11.85 -0.78
C SER A 37 12.84 11.88 -2.31
N GLU A 38 13.97 11.56 -2.97
CA GLU A 38 14.05 11.50 -4.44
C GLU A 38 13.30 10.29 -5.01
N ALA A 39 13.36 9.13 -4.33
CA ALA A 39 12.62 7.92 -4.67
C ALA A 39 11.53 7.60 -3.63
N CYS A 40 10.41 7.04 -4.08
CA CYS A 40 9.27 6.62 -3.25
C CYS A 40 8.61 5.37 -3.85
N HIS A 41 8.65 4.24 -3.15
CA HIS A 41 8.21 2.94 -3.69
C HIS A 41 7.49 2.07 -2.65
N ALA A 42 6.77 1.06 -3.16
CA ALA A 42 6.01 0.06 -2.39
C ALA A 42 5.12 0.66 -1.29
N SER A 43 4.25 1.59 -1.69
CA SER A 43 3.30 2.20 -0.77
C SER A 43 2.22 1.22 -0.32
N ASN A 44 1.74 1.40 0.91
CA ASN A 44 0.61 0.68 1.47
C ASN A 44 -0.34 1.64 2.22
N LEU A 45 -1.56 1.17 2.48
CA LEU A 45 -2.57 1.91 3.24
C LEU A 45 -3.22 0.99 4.26
N VAL A 46 -3.56 1.53 5.43
CA VAL A 46 -4.38 0.86 6.44
C VAL A 46 -5.42 1.82 7.01
N ASP A 47 -6.64 1.32 7.19
CA ASP A 47 -7.67 2.04 7.93
C ASP A 47 -7.33 2.03 9.44
N LEU A 48 -7.27 3.21 10.06
CA LEU A 48 -7.08 3.37 11.50
C LEU A 48 -8.40 3.48 12.27
N GLY A 49 -9.53 3.48 11.58
CA GLY A 49 -10.86 3.74 12.14
C GLY A 49 -11.16 5.23 12.30
N LYS A 50 -12.44 5.55 12.51
CA LYS A 50 -12.93 6.93 12.66
C LYS A 50 -12.56 7.83 11.46
N GLY A 51 -12.57 7.28 10.25
CA GLY A 51 -12.27 8.02 9.02
C GLY A 51 -10.79 8.40 8.86
N LYS A 52 -9.88 7.75 9.59
CA LYS A 52 -8.44 7.97 9.48
C LYS A 52 -7.77 6.86 8.71
N ILE A 53 -6.85 7.21 7.82
CA ILE A 53 -6.07 6.26 7.01
C ILE A 53 -4.59 6.54 7.27
N MET A 54 -3.78 5.52 7.42
CA MET A 54 -2.32 5.66 7.44
C MET A 54 -1.74 5.11 6.16
N ALA A 55 -0.82 5.86 5.56
CA ALA A 55 0.02 5.42 4.46
C ALA A 55 1.44 5.15 4.98
N ALA A 56 2.12 4.16 4.42
CA ALA A 56 3.56 4.02 4.55
C ALA A 56 4.20 3.62 3.21
N TRP A 57 5.45 4.02 3.00
CA TRP A 57 6.26 3.72 1.82
C TRP A 57 7.73 3.77 2.19
N PHE A 58 8.61 3.13 1.42
CA PHE A 58 10.05 3.38 1.57
C PHE A 58 10.51 4.48 0.62
N GLY A 59 11.49 5.25 1.05
CA GLY A 59 12.04 6.34 0.25
C GLY A 59 13.41 6.81 0.74
N GLY A 60 14.24 7.22 -0.21
CA GLY A 60 15.60 7.73 -0.02
C GLY A 60 16.13 8.28 -1.35
N LYS A 61 17.44 8.40 -1.50
CA LYS A 61 18.06 8.85 -2.76
C LYS A 61 17.70 7.96 -3.95
N HIS A 62 17.83 6.65 -3.80
CA HIS A 62 17.40 5.66 -4.77
C HIS A 62 17.08 4.34 -4.07
N GLU A 63 16.42 3.43 -4.78
CA GLU A 63 16.13 2.09 -4.30
C GLU A 63 17.45 1.39 -3.85
N GLY A 64 17.49 0.93 -2.60
CA GLY A 64 18.64 0.30 -1.96
C GLY A 64 19.77 1.18 -1.47
N SER A 65 19.63 2.50 -1.53
CA SER A 65 20.57 3.39 -0.85
C SER A 65 20.49 3.25 0.68
N LYS A 66 21.61 3.49 1.38
CA LYS A 66 21.68 3.40 2.85
C LYS A 66 20.80 4.41 3.57
N ASP A 67 20.40 5.49 2.91
CA ASP A 67 19.49 6.51 3.44
C ASP A 67 18.01 6.15 3.24
N VAL A 68 17.69 4.98 2.67
CA VAL A 68 16.31 4.55 2.52
C VAL A 68 15.70 4.29 3.90
N VAL A 69 14.67 5.07 4.21
CA VAL A 69 13.85 4.97 5.40
C VAL A 69 12.43 4.64 5.04
N ILE A 70 11.62 4.39 6.07
CA ILE A 70 10.19 4.19 5.90
C ILE A 70 9.51 5.46 6.34
N TRP A 71 8.79 6.05 5.41
CA TRP A 71 7.98 7.23 5.62
C TRP A 71 6.55 6.82 5.91
N SER A 72 5.85 7.64 6.68
CA SER A 72 4.42 7.50 6.90
C SER A 72 3.71 8.85 6.92
N SER A 73 2.44 8.85 6.54
CA SER A 73 1.53 9.98 6.70
C SER A 73 0.15 9.49 7.12
N ILE A 74 -0.56 10.28 7.92
CA ILE A 74 -1.91 9.98 8.37
C ILE A 74 -2.88 10.96 7.70
N LYS A 75 -3.90 10.41 7.05
CA LYS A 75 -5.05 11.14 6.54
C LYS A 75 -6.11 11.28 7.62
N ILE A 76 -6.59 12.51 7.83
CA ILE A 76 -7.77 12.81 8.64
C ILE A 76 -8.74 13.61 7.77
N GLY A 77 -9.91 13.04 7.48
CA GLY A 77 -10.82 13.62 6.50
C GLY A 77 -10.20 13.63 5.10
N THR A 78 -9.98 14.82 4.54
CA THR A 78 -9.36 15.02 3.21
C THR A 78 -7.87 15.37 3.26
N HIS A 79 -7.31 15.61 4.45
CA HIS A 79 -5.96 16.14 4.61
C HIS A 79 -4.98 15.07 5.06
N TRP A 80 -3.79 15.07 4.46
CA TRP A 80 -2.66 14.26 4.88
C TRP A 80 -1.74 15.05 5.82
N SER A 81 -1.21 14.39 6.85
CA SER A 81 -0.14 14.95 7.66
C SER A 81 1.15 15.08 6.85
N LYS A 82 2.08 15.91 7.32
CA LYS A 82 3.45 15.87 6.79
C LYS A 82 4.02 14.45 6.92
N PRO A 83 4.76 13.96 5.92
CA PRO A 83 5.49 12.70 6.04
C PRO A 83 6.44 12.71 7.22
N VAL A 84 6.49 11.61 7.96
CA VAL A 84 7.42 11.38 9.08
C VAL A 84 8.12 10.05 8.89
N GLU A 85 9.38 9.97 9.31
CA GLU A 85 10.14 8.72 9.33
C GLU A 85 9.66 7.86 10.50
N ILE A 86 9.39 6.57 10.24
CA ILE A 86 8.94 5.60 11.26
C ILE A 86 9.90 4.42 11.42
N ALA A 87 10.89 4.29 10.53
CA ALA A 87 12.00 3.34 10.61
C ALA A 87 13.17 3.87 9.78
N ASP A 88 14.36 3.96 10.38
CA ASP A 88 15.52 4.63 9.78
C ASP A 88 16.68 3.70 9.40
N GLY A 89 16.70 2.48 9.95
CA GLY A 89 17.73 1.47 9.66
C GLY A 89 19.03 1.65 10.40
N ILE A 90 19.09 2.57 11.36
CA ILE A 90 20.30 2.82 12.14
C ILE A 90 20.50 1.67 13.12
N ILE A 91 21.62 0.97 12.97
CA ILE A 91 22.04 -0.10 13.90
C ILE A 91 22.96 0.49 14.98
N ASN A 92 23.89 1.34 14.56
CA ASN A 92 24.83 2.07 15.42
C ASN A 92 25.41 3.28 14.68
N ASP A 93 26.31 4.03 15.32
CA ASP A 93 26.94 5.25 14.79
C ASP A 93 27.60 5.10 13.41
N THR A 94 27.95 3.87 13.01
CA THR A 94 28.67 3.60 11.74
C THR A 94 27.91 2.71 10.77
N SER A 95 26.80 2.11 11.21
CA SER A 95 26.10 1.08 10.46
C SER A 95 24.62 1.42 10.31
N ARG A 96 24.18 1.42 9.06
CA ARG A 96 22.81 1.67 8.66
C ARG A 96 22.43 0.73 7.52
N LEU A 97 21.28 0.07 7.67
CA LEU A 97 20.68 -0.76 6.62
C LEU A 97 19.57 0.01 5.95
N ALA A 98 19.34 -0.31 4.68
CA ALA A 98 18.20 0.24 3.97
C ALA A 98 16.91 -0.42 4.48
N CYS A 99 15.84 0.37 4.60
CA CYS A 99 14.53 -0.12 5.04
C CYS A 99 13.64 -0.41 3.84
N TRP A 100 12.94 -1.55 3.81
CA TRP A 100 12.20 -1.96 2.62
C TRP A 100 10.81 -2.51 2.89
N ASN A 101 9.95 -2.39 1.87
CA ASN A 101 8.66 -3.06 1.75
C ASN A 101 7.84 -3.01 3.05
N PRO A 102 7.39 -1.82 3.46
CA PRO A 102 6.54 -1.72 4.64
C PRO A 102 5.25 -2.52 4.43
N VAL A 103 4.80 -3.19 5.49
CA VAL A 103 3.48 -3.81 5.58
C VAL A 103 2.81 -3.31 6.85
N LEU A 104 1.70 -2.59 6.67
CA LEU A 104 0.80 -2.18 7.74
C LEU A 104 -0.31 -3.21 7.90
N PHE A 105 -0.49 -3.72 9.12
CA PHE A 105 -1.52 -4.71 9.42
C PHE A 105 -2.24 -4.37 10.72
N LYS A 106 -3.54 -4.06 10.63
CA LYS A 106 -4.39 -3.84 11.80
C LYS A 106 -5.15 -5.12 12.15
N THR A 107 -4.94 -5.65 13.33
CA THR A 107 -5.71 -6.78 13.87
C THR A 107 -7.16 -6.40 14.19
N LYS A 108 -8.02 -7.41 14.37
CA LYS A 108 -9.42 -7.20 14.81
C LYS A 108 -9.52 -6.55 16.19
N SER A 109 -8.55 -6.77 17.09
CA SER A 109 -8.48 -6.11 18.40
C SER A 109 -7.99 -4.67 18.34
N GLY A 110 -7.62 -4.18 17.15
CA GLY A 110 -7.16 -2.80 16.94
C GLY A 110 -5.65 -2.61 17.07
N THR A 111 -4.88 -3.64 17.39
CA THR A 111 -3.42 -3.57 17.40
C THR A 111 -2.92 -3.38 15.98
N LEU A 112 -2.15 -2.31 15.75
CA LEU A 112 -1.48 -2.02 14.49
C LEU A 112 -0.05 -2.59 14.54
N PHE A 113 0.24 -3.46 13.59
CA PHE A 113 1.56 -3.99 13.32
C PHE A 113 2.17 -3.26 12.13
N TYR A 114 3.46 -3.02 12.26
CA TYR A 114 4.30 -2.51 11.21
C TYR A 114 5.43 -3.51 10.99
N ILE A 115 5.59 -3.97 9.75
CA ILE A 115 6.58 -4.98 9.37
C ILE A 115 7.39 -4.41 8.22
N THR A 116 8.71 -4.47 8.31
CA THR A 116 9.63 -4.06 7.25
C THR A 116 10.80 -5.04 7.19
N ARG A 117 11.42 -5.14 6.02
CA ARG A 117 12.64 -5.92 5.85
C ARG A 117 13.84 -4.98 5.86
N TRP A 118 14.85 -5.35 6.62
CA TRP A 118 16.18 -4.75 6.58
C TRP A 118 17.06 -5.61 5.67
N VAL A 119 17.78 -4.99 4.75
CA VAL A 119 18.80 -5.62 3.90
C VAL A 119 20.02 -4.74 3.82
#